data_AF-A0A4U3F9X1-F1
#
_entry.id   AF-A0A4U3F9X1-F1
#
_cell.length_a   1.000
_cell.length_b   1.000
_cell.length_c   1.000
_cell.angle_alpha   90.00
_cell.angle_beta   90.00
_cell.angle_gamma   90.00
#
_symmetry.space_group_name_H-M   'P 1'
#
loop_
_entity.id
_entity.type
_entity.pdbx_description
1 polymer ?
#
loop_
_entity_poly.entity_id
_entity_poly.type
_entity_poly.pdbx_seq_one_letter_code
_entity_poly.pdbx_strand_id
1 'polypeptide(L)'
;MKYSVWVFTAVAALYIAAFPALADPLRAPVPPSVPLLTASVRPDALIIPVTIRGRLYHFLLDTGMNTLVVDNLLANELTQKEPADQIPLLYQQTLAASIRSASGILHQQGLQVWRPLAIGIGDAVLPATTPWLGADLSALTQANGVNIDGIVGMDVFRQFTWQMDNLTRELTVWQQEPGDLDYPACVPYRDGDAAGPQLVLDYHQRPVHMTLNTGSDYSYIGTELINASRERPESAVLTGINQPALGLGGESVSDGYLLGGLQFNQLPLGNMLVRENKQGALGLGMNFLVRFDRYLFLPDKMLFCYREQHFTRDEPAPLRVLAVRFYGKRVELYSNPADALLPFGLQNGDALLRVNARPVRPEEIHALRHTLADTPAGQLTLKIERRGKVKTIHI
;
A
#
# COMPACT_ATOMS: atom_id res chain seq x y z
N MET A 1 -29.17 74.34 -10.91
CA MET A 1 -29.85 73.03 -11.06
C MET A 1 -29.31 72.33 -12.30
N LYS A 2 -29.09 71.01 -12.17
CA LYS A 2 -28.62 70.02 -13.16
C LYS A 2 -27.11 69.95 -13.42
N TYR A 3 -26.52 68.99 -12.71
CA TYR A 3 -25.26 68.32 -13.00
C TYR A 3 -25.33 67.57 -14.35
N SER A 4 -24.19 67.50 -15.04
CA SER A 4 -23.87 66.41 -15.96
C SER A 4 -22.41 66.04 -15.75
N VAL A 5 -22.18 64.79 -15.35
CA VAL A 5 -20.89 64.18 -15.06
C VAL A 5 -20.48 63.40 -16.30
N TRP A 6 -19.28 63.68 -16.83
CA TRP A 6 -18.59 62.80 -17.76
C TRP A 6 -17.19 62.49 -17.22
N VAL A 7 -16.88 61.20 -17.35
CA VAL A 7 -15.75 60.45 -16.82
C VAL A 7 -14.45 60.84 -17.51
N PHE A 8 -13.37 61.00 -16.75
CA PHE A 8 -12.01 60.80 -17.25
C PHE A 8 -11.23 59.86 -16.32
N THR A 9 -10.88 58.71 -16.90
CA THR A 9 -9.96 57.68 -16.43
C THR A 9 -8.58 58.26 -16.12
N ALA A 10 -8.12 58.07 -14.89
CA ALA A 10 -6.74 58.35 -14.50
C ALA A 10 -5.91 57.05 -14.58
N VAL A 11 -5.00 56.99 -15.55
CA VAL A 11 -3.93 55.99 -15.62
C VAL A 11 -2.76 56.52 -14.78
N ALA A 12 -2.55 55.96 -13.59
CA ALA A 12 -1.36 56.21 -12.80
C ALA A 12 -0.25 55.27 -13.28
N ALA A 13 0.75 55.81 -13.96
CA ALA A 13 1.96 55.09 -14.33
C ALA A 13 2.81 54.81 -13.07
N LEU A 14 2.97 53.54 -12.70
CA LEU A 14 3.94 53.12 -11.69
C LEU A 14 5.34 53.14 -12.29
N TYR A 15 6.21 54.02 -11.78
CA TYR A 15 7.63 53.98 -12.03
C TYR A 15 8.26 52.81 -11.24
N ILE A 16 8.65 51.76 -11.93
CA ILE A 16 9.48 50.68 -11.38
C ILE A 16 10.93 51.18 -11.41
N ALA A 17 11.47 51.51 -10.25
CA ALA A 17 12.91 51.70 -10.08
C ALA A 17 13.59 50.33 -10.24
N ALA A 18 14.41 50.18 -11.28
CA ALA A 18 15.23 49.01 -11.50
C ALA A 18 16.34 48.97 -10.44
N PHE A 19 16.21 48.07 -9.46
CA PHE A 19 17.36 47.64 -8.68
C PHE A 19 18.26 46.78 -9.57
N PRO A 20 19.59 47.04 -9.62
CA PRO A 20 20.50 46.16 -10.34
C PRO A 20 20.47 44.81 -9.66
N ALA A 21 20.19 43.76 -10.45
CA ALA A 21 20.30 42.38 -10.02
C ALA A 21 21.74 42.14 -9.54
N LEU A 22 21.92 42.02 -8.23
CA LEU A 22 23.06 41.29 -7.68
C LEU A 22 22.91 39.86 -8.18
N ALA A 23 23.79 39.48 -9.08
CA ALA A 23 23.93 38.10 -9.53
C ALA A 23 24.12 37.23 -8.28
N ASP A 24 23.14 36.38 -8.02
CA ASP A 24 23.19 35.36 -6.99
C ASP A 24 24.44 34.50 -7.26
N PRO A 25 25.38 34.37 -6.32
CA PRO A 25 26.60 33.63 -6.56
C PRO A 25 26.20 32.17 -6.81
N LEU A 26 26.37 31.74 -8.07
CA LEU A 26 26.57 30.36 -8.53
C LEU A 26 26.18 29.32 -7.48
N ARG A 27 24.91 28.87 -7.50
CA ARG A 27 24.54 27.58 -6.91
C ARG A 27 25.52 26.56 -7.51
N ALA A 28 26.46 26.08 -6.70
CA ALA A 28 27.30 24.96 -7.08
C ALA A 28 26.37 23.82 -7.55
N PRO A 29 26.72 23.09 -8.62
CA PRO A 29 25.93 21.94 -9.04
C PRO A 29 25.79 21.03 -7.83
N VAL A 30 24.55 20.76 -7.39
CA VAL A 30 24.30 19.77 -6.35
C VAL A 30 24.77 18.45 -6.95
N PRO A 31 25.74 17.75 -6.34
CA PRO A 31 26.20 16.48 -6.87
C PRO A 31 25.00 15.53 -6.99
N PRO A 32 24.92 14.73 -8.08
CA PRO A 32 23.80 13.81 -8.27
C PRO A 32 23.70 12.91 -7.04
N SER A 33 22.51 12.85 -6.44
CA SER A 33 22.31 12.02 -5.25
C SER A 33 22.43 10.55 -5.65
N VAL A 34 23.25 9.83 -4.91
CA VAL A 34 23.48 8.39 -5.13
C VAL A 34 22.31 7.63 -4.47
N PRO A 35 21.65 6.71 -5.19
CA PRO A 35 20.67 5.81 -4.59
C PRO A 35 21.28 5.05 -3.40
N LEU A 36 20.56 5.01 -2.28
CA LEU A 36 20.92 4.18 -1.13
C LEU A 36 20.57 2.72 -1.36
N LEU A 37 19.45 2.47 -2.03
CA LEU A 37 18.94 1.15 -2.35
C LEU A 37 18.28 1.19 -3.73
N THR A 38 18.53 0.16 -4.52
CA THR A 38 17.74 -0.20 -5.70
C THR A 38 17.37 -1.68 -5.57
N ALA A 39 16.08 -1.98 -5.60
CA ALA A 39 15.56 -3.33 -5.42
C ALA A 39 14.45 -3.63 -6.41
N SER A 40 14.45 -4.83 -6.98
CA SER A 40 13.30 -5.33 -7.71
C SER A 40 12.20 -5.70 -6.71
N VAL A 41 11.02 -5.11 -6.87
CA VAL A 41 9.88 -5.33 -5.98
C VAL A 41 8.63 -5.62 -6.81
N ARG A 42 7.60 -6.15 -6.18
CA ARG A 42 6.31 -6.34 -6.86
C ARG A 42 5.51 -5.03 -6.81
N PRO A 43 4.76 -4.68 -7.86
CA PRO A 43 3.92 -3.49 -7.85
C PRO A 43 2.71 -3.63 -6.90
N ASP A 44 2.29 -4.85 -6.57
CA ASP A 44 1.18 -5.16 -5.65
C ASP A 44 1.59 -5.24 -4.17
N ALA A 45 2.88 -5.29 -3.87
CA ALA A 45 3.40 -5.29 -2.50
C ALA A 45 4.88 -4.87 -2.49
N LEU A 46 5.19 -3.81 -1.75
CA LEU A 46 6.54 -3.27 -1.64
C LEU A 46 7.33 -4.01 -0.57
N ILE A 47 7.87 -5.16 -0.91
CA ILE A 47 8.71 -5.96 -0.01
C ILE A 47 10.18 -5.62 -0.26
N ILE A 48 10.82 -5.01 0.73
CA ILE A 48 12.16 -4.43 0.61
C ILE A 48 13.18 -5.21 1.45
N PRO A 49 14.44 -5.28 0.99
CA PRO A 49 15.52 -5.83 1.79
C PRO A 49 15.90 -4.90 2.93
N VAL A 50 15.94 -5.44 4.15
CA VAL A 50 16.44 -4.76 5.35
C VAL A 50 17.60 -5.55 5.93
N THR A 51 18.71 -4.87 6.22
CA THR A 51 19.87 -5.51 6.83
C THR A 51 19.85 -5.37 8.35
N ILE A 52 19.97 -6.48 9.08
CA ILE A 52 20.15 -6.46 10.54
C ILE A 52 21.34 -7.35 10.88
N ARG A 53 22.35 -6.79 11.54
CA ARG A 53 23.63 -7.48 11.84
C ARG A 53 24.27 -8.15 10.60
N GLY A 54 24.21 -7.48 9.46
CA GLY A 54 24.81 -7.96 8.20
C GLY A 54 24.03 -9.09 7.50
N ARG A 55 22.82 -9.44 7.96
CA ARG A 55 21.93 -10.39 7.29
C ARG A 55 20.74 -9.67 6.68
N LEU A 56 20.30 -10.13 5.51
CA LEU A 56 19.15 -9.60 4.79
C LEU A 56 17.85 -10.26 5.24
N TYR A 57 16.82 -9.45 5.41
CA TYR A 57 15.45 -9.83 5.78
C TYR A 57 14.46 -9.12 4.87
N HIS A 58 13.26 -9.69 4.72
CA HIS A 58 12.20 -9.15 3.87
C HIS A 58 11.20 -8.35 4.71
N PHE A 59 11.16 -7.04 4.52
CA PHE A 59 10.20 -6.20 5.23
C PHE A 59 9.16 -5.65 4.26
N LEU A 60 7.89 -5.66 4.67
CA LEU A 60 6.84 -4.96 3.93
C LEU A 60 6.94 -3.46 4.22
N LEU A 61 7.04 -2.62 3.20
CA LEU A 61 6.91 -1.18 3.35
C LEU A 61 5.43 -0.82 3.46
N ASP A 62 4.99 -0.38 4.64
CA ASP A 62 3.57 -0.17 4.97
C ASP A 62 3.35 1.23 5.57
N THR A 63 2.90 2.16 4.73
CA THR A 63 2.54 3.52 5.17
C THR A 63 1.28 3.57 6.04
N GLY A 64 0.53 2.46 6.15
CA GLY A 64 -0.58 2.32 7.09
C GLY A 64 -0.12 2.01 8.52
N MET A 65 1.16 1.72 8.73
CA MET A 65 1.75 1.43 10.04
C MET A 65 2.62 2.61 10.49
N ASN A 66 2.42 3.05 11.74
CA ASN A 66 3.14 4.22 12.25
C ASN A 66 4.59 3.91 12.66
N THR A 67 4.89 2.66 12.97
CA THR A 67 6.18 2.24 13.51
C THR A 67 6.67 0.94 12.88
N LEU A 68 7.97 0.72 12.93
CA LEU A 68 8.61 -0.55 12.59
C LEU A 68 8.00 -1.70 13.41
N VAL A 69 7.60 -2.76 12.72
CA VAL A 69 7.19 -4.02 13.34
C VAL A 69 8.15 -5.13 12.93
N VAL A 70 8.50 -6.02 13.84
CA VAL A 70 9.34 -7.19 13.57
C VAL A 70 8.59 -8.45 14.00
N ASP A 71 8.75 -9.55 13.25
CA ASP A 71 8.17 -10.81 13.67
C ASP A 71 8.72 -11.24 15.05
N ASN A 72 7.85 -11.68 15.94
CA ASN A 72 8.22 -12.03 17.31
C ASN A 72 9.25 -13.17 17.38
N LEU A 73 9.20 -14.14 16.46
CA LEU A 73 10.20 -15.22 16.43
C LEU A 73 11.56 -14.66 16.02
N LEU A 74 11.59 -13.84 14.98
CA LEU A 74 12.83 -13.19 14.53
C LEU A 74 13.41 -12.27 15.61
N ALA A 75 12.59 -11.42 16.23
CA ALA A 75 13.04 -10.51 17.28
C ALA A 75 13.63 -11.28 18.47
N ASN A 76 13.04 -12.41 18.85
CA ASN A 76 13.54 -13.28 19.91
C ASN A 76 14.90 -13.92 19.57
N GLU A 77 15.21 -14.16 18.30
CA GLU A 77 16.51 -14.65 17.86
C GLU A 77 17.58 -13.54 17.86
N LEU A 78 17.19 -12.31 17.57
CA LEU A 78 18.12 -11.20 17.38
C LEU A 78 18.41 -10.41 18.66
N THR A 79 17.41 -10.21 19.51
CA THR A 79 17.46 -9.25 20.62
C THR A 79 16.66 -9.74 21.83
N GLN A 80 16.55 -8.91 22.86
CA GLN A 80 15.84 -9.22 24.10
C GLN A 80 14.56 -8.38 24.19
N LYS A 81 13.55 -8.92 24.87
CA LYS A 81 12.33 -8.16 25.20
C LYS A 81 12.69 -6.97 26.07
N GLU A 82 12.03 -5.84 25.82
CA GLU A 82 12.19 -4.68 26.68
C GLU A 82 11.50 -4.94 28.03
N PRO A 83 12.17 -4.74 29.18
CA PRO A 83 11.54 -4.84 30.48
C PRO A 83 10.34 -3.89 30.60
N ALA A 84 9.26 -4.33 31.23
CA ALA A 84 8.00 -3.58 31.27
C ALA A 84 8.14 -2.17 31.87
N ASP A 85 9.04 -2.00 32.84
CA ASP A 85 9.40 -0.73 33.47
C ASP A 85 10.26 0.19 32.59
N GLN A 86 10.83 -0.34 31.50
CA GLN A 86 11.67 0.37 30.54
C GLN A 86 10.95 0.68 29.22
N ILE A 87 9.75 0.13 29.02
CA ILE A 87 8.94 0.44 27.82
C ILE A 87 8.51 1.91 27.88
N PRO A 88 8.81 2.74 26.86
CA PRO A 88 8.39 4.14 26.84
C PRO A 88 6.86 4.28 26.86
N LEU A 89 6.35 5.35 27.50
CA LEU A 89 4.91 5.59 27.69
C LEU A 89 4.11 5.49 26.39
N LEU A 90 4.65 6.01 25.28
CA LEU A 90 4.00 5.93 23.97
C LEU A 90 3.72 4.48 23.56
N TYR A 91 4.69 3.58 23.73
CA TYR A 91 4.51 2.16 23.41
C TYR A 91 3.56 1.48 24.39
N GLN A 92 3.58 1.87 25.67
CA GLN A 92 2.59 1.38 26.65
C GLN A 92 1.17 1.76 26.21
N GLN A 93 0.96 2.98 25.72
CA GLN A 93 -0.33 3.44 25.19
C GLN A 93 -0.71 2.69 23.91
N THR A 94 0.23 2.44 23.00
CA THR A 94 -0.02 1.63 21.79
C THR A 94 -0.45 0.20 22.14
N LEU A 95 0.25 -0.44 23.08
CA LEU A 95 -0.12 -1.75 23.60
C LEU A 95 -1.51 -1.69 24.25
N ALA A 96 -1.79 -0.66 25.06
CA ALA A 96 -3.09 -0.49 25.73
C ALA A 96 -4.25 -0.31 24.74
N ALA A 97 -4.05 0.48 23.68
CA ALA A 97 -5.09 0.83 22.72
C ALA A 97 -5.44 -0.29 21.72
N SER A 98 -4.64 -1.36 21.66
CA SER A 98 -4.64 -2.34 20.56
C SER A 98 -4.32 -1.71 19.20
N ILE A 99 -3.74 -2.47 18.27
CA ILE A 99 -3.37 -1.93 16.95
C ILE A 99 -4.53 -2.14 15.98
N ARG A 100 -4.96 -1.08 15.31
CA ARG A 100 -5.99 -1.17 14.28
C ARG A 100 -5.30 -1.33 12.92
N SER A 101 -5.68 -2.38 12.20
CA SER A 101 -5.26 -2.66 10.83
C SER A 101 -6.46 -2.64 9.89
N ALA A 102 -6.23 -2.57 8.58
CA ALA A 102 -7.30 -2.70 7.58
C ALA A 102 -8.07 -4.03 7.70
N SER A 103 -7.42 -5.08 8.22
CA SER A 103 -7.99 -6.40 8.46
C SER A 103 -8.63 -6.59 9.84
N GLY A 104 -8.61 -5.59 10.72
CA GLY A 104 -9.18 -5.72 12.08
C GLY A 104 -8.24 -5.28 13.19
N ILE A 105 -8.53 -5.70 14.43
CA ILE A 105 -7.81 -5.25 15.64
C ILE A 105 -6.80 -6.33 16.06
N LEU A 106 -5.53 -5.94 16.18
CA LEU A 106 -4.52 -6.75 16.83
C LEU A 106 -4.66 -6.64 18.35
N HIS A 107 -5.09 -7.73 18.97
CA HIS A 107 -5.23 -7.79 20.42
C HIS A 107 -3.87 -7.82 21.14
N GLN A 108 -3.83 -7.21 22.31
CA GLN A 108 -2.62 -6.99 23.12
C GLN A 108 -1.76 -8.25 23.35
N GLN A 109 -2.38 -9.43 23.43
CA GLN A 109 -1.73 -10.69 23.75
C GLN A 109 -0.69 -11.12 22.68
N GLY A 110 -0.80 -10.61 21.46
CA GLY A 110 0.15 -10.88 20.37
C GLY A 110 1.27 -9.85 20.24
N LEU A 111 1.24 -8.76 21.02
CA LEU A 111 2.16 -7.63 20.90
C LEU A 111 3.26 -7.65 21.95
N GLN A 112 4.48 -7.34 21.54
CA GLN A 112 5.65 -7.27 22.40
C GLN A 112 6.48 -6.04 22.05
N VAL A 113 7.31 -5.58 22.98
CA VAL A 113 8.30 -4.52 22.71
C VAL A 113 9.68 -5.13 22.87
N TRP A 114 10.53 -4.91 21.89
CA TRP A 114 11.85 -5.48 21.79
C TRP A 114 12.91 -4.39 21.79
N ARG A 115 14.05 -4.68 22.42
CA ARG A 115 15.22 -3.80 22.39
C ARG A 115 15.67 -3.60 20.95
N PRO A 116 15.85 -2.36 20.50
CA PRO A 116 16.14 -2.13 19.10
C PRO A 116 17.57 -2.50 18.74
N LEU A 117 17.74 -2.85 17.48
CA LEU A 117 19.05 -2.94 16.84
C LEU A 117 19.10 -1.94 15.69
N ALA A 118 20.30 -1.59 15.25
CA ALA A 118 20.46 -0.79 14.05
C ALA A 118 19.97 -1.60 12.84
N ILE A 119 19.26 -0.94 11.93
CA ILE A 119 18.76 -1.53 10.68
C ILE A 119 19.36 -0.80 9.48
N GLY A 120 19.65 -1.53 8.42
CA GLY A 120 20.16 -0.98 7.17
C GLY A 120 19.08 -0.98 6.09
N ILE A 121 18.91 0.16 5.41
CA ILE A 121 18.13 0.31 4.18
C ILE A 121 19.13 0.61 3.06
N GLY A 122 19.54 -0.43 2.33
CA GLY A 122 20.69 -0.34 1.42
C GLY A 122 21.94 0.15 2.16
N ASP A 123 22.56 1.22 1.66
CA ASP A 123 23.78 1.81 2.24
C ASP A 123 23.53 2.71 3.46
N ALA A 124 22.27 3.06 3.77
CA ALA A 124 21.95 3.84 4.96
C ALA A 124 21.77 2.95 6.19
N VAL A 125 22.33 3.40 7.33
CA VAL A 125 22.17 2.73 8.63
C VAL A 125 21.37 3.62 9.57
N LEU A 126 20.21 3.11 10.00
CA LEU A 126 19.38 3.72 11.02
C LEU A 126 19.84 3.23 12.40
N PRO A 127 20.13 4.14 13.35
CA PRO A 127 20.62 3.76 14.67
C PRO A 127 19.53 3.08 15.51
N ALA A 128 19.97 2.30 16.52
CA ALA A 128 19.11 1.58 17.45
C ALA A 128 18.49 2.53 18.51
N THR A 129 17.61 3.44 18.09
CA THR A 129 17.10 4.53 18.97
C THR A 129 15.68 4.31 19.46
N THR A 130 14.82 3.67 18.68
CA THR A 130 13.40 3.44 18.99
C THR A 130 13.11 1.96 19.17
N PRO A 131 12.44 1.53 20.27
CA PRO A 131 12.09 0.13 20.47
C PRO A 131 11.32 -0.46 19.29
N TRP A 132 11.53 -1.74 19.01
CA TRP A 132 10.78 -2.42 17.98
C TRP A 132 9.46 -2.94 18.54
N LEU A 133 8.38 -2.73 17.79
CA LEU A 133 7.14 -3.43 18.06
C LEU A 133 7.21 -4.85 17.48
N GLY A 134 6.82 -5.84 18.27
CA GLY A 134 6.80 -7.25 17.88
C GLY A 134 5.40 -7.77 17.67
N ALA A 135 5.16 -8.52 16.60
CA ALA A 135 3.88 -9.17 16.29
C ALA A 135 4.08 -10.53 15.61
N ASP A 136 3.02 -11.34 15.49
CA ASP A 136 3.01 -12.52 14.62
C ASP A 136 2.71 -12.08 13.19
N LEU A 137 3.68 -12.23 12.28
CA LEU A 137 3.56 -11.82 10.88
C LEU A 137 3.21 -12.98 9.94
N SER A 138 2.81 -14.14 10.47
CA SER A 138 2.47 -15.32 9.68
C SER A 138 1.31 -15.09 8.70
N ALA A 139 0.32 -14.26 9.05
CA ALA A 139 -0.78 -13.90 8.16
C ALA A 139 -0.29 -13.07 6.95
N LEU A 140 0.63 -12.13 7.15
CA LEU A 140 1.24 -11.36 6.06
C LEU A 140 2.11 -12.24 5.18
N THR A 141 2.86 -13.18 5.76
CA THR A 141 3.61 -14.19 5.02
C THR A 141 2.69 -15.05 4.15
N GLN A 142 1.58 -15.51 4.72
CA GLN A 142 0.55 -16.28 4.01
C GLN A 142 -0.09 -15.48 2.86
N ALA A 143 -0.33 -14.19 3.07
CA ALA A 143 -0.92 -13.29 2.08
C ALA A 143 0.03 -13.00 0.92
N ASN A 144 1.32 -12.77 1.21
CA ASN A 144 2.29 -12.30 0.23
C ASN A 144 3.03 -13.41 -0.51
N GLY A 145 3.06 -14.64 0.02
CA GLY A 145 3.73 -15.76 -0.62
C GLY A 145 5.24 -15.82 -0.41
N VAL A 146 5.77 -14.90 0.38
CA VAL A 146 7.17 -14.86 0.83
C VAL A 146 7.20 -14.64 2.34
N ASN A 147 8.27 -15.05 2.99
CA ASN A 147 8.44 -14.80 4.42
C ASN A 147 8.53 -13.29 4.66
N ILE A 148 7.68 -12.74 5.53
CA ILE A 148 7.71 -11.34 5.94
C ILE A 148 8.29 -11.29 7.35
N ASP A 149 9.52 -10.79 7.43
CA ASP A 149 10.32 -10.70 8.64
C ASP A 149 9.99 -9.45 9.48
N GLY A 150 9.42 -8.44 8.84
CA GLY A 150 9.01 -7.21 9.48
C GLY A 150 8.19 -6.28 8.59
N ILE A 151 7.85 -5.13 9.14
CA ILE A 151 7.12 -4.05 8.48
C ILE A 151 7.90 -2.76 8.71
N VAL A 152 8.24 -2.06 7.63
CA VAL A 152 8.77 -0.69 7.66
C VAL A 152 7.59 0.27 7.69
N GLY A 153 7.39 0.92 8.83
CA GLY A 153 6.33 1.90 9.04
C GLY A 153 6.77 3.35 8.77
N MET A 154 5.91 4.29 9.16
CA MET A 154 6.07 5.72 8.91
C MET A 154 7.27 6.35 9.64
N ASP A 155 7.68 5.80 10.79
CA ASP A 155 8.88 6.21 11.52
C ASP A 155 10.16 6.09 10.69
N VAL A 156 10.25 5.07 9.84
CA VAL A 156 11.35 4.86 8.91
C VAL A 156 11.06 5.49 7.54
N PHE A 157 9.84 5.35 7.03
CA PHE A 157 9.44 5.89 5.71
C PHE A 157 9.75 7.39 5.60
N ARG A 158 9.47 8.18 6.62
CA ARG A 158 9.70 9.64 6.60
C ARG A 158 11.16 10.07 6.52
N GLN A 159 12.11 9.16 6.73
CA GLN A 159 13.54 9.47 6.73
C GLN A 159 14.15 9.40 5.33
N PHE A 160 13.41 8.93 4.33
CA PHE A 160 13.91 8.72 2.97
C PHE A 160 12.95 9.22 1.91
N THR A 161 13.50 9.41 0.72
CA THR A 161 12.74 9.60 -0.51
C THR A 161 12.53 8.24 -1.17
N TRP A 162 11.30 7.91 -1.54
CA TRP A 162 10.92 6.59 -2.08
C TRP A 162 10.36 6.72 -3.48
N GLN A 163 11.00 6.10 -4.46
CA GLN A 163 10.50 6.02 -5.83
C GLN A 163 10.13 4.60 -6.17
N MET A 164 8.99 4.44 -6.83
CA MET A 164 8.64 3.21 -7.52
C MET A 164 8.52 3.49 -9.02
N ASP A 165 9.17 2.65 -9.81
CA ASP A 165 8.92 2.51 -11.24
C ASP A 165 8.12 1.22 -11.47
N ASN A 166 6.83 1.36 -11.79
CA ASN A 166 5.93 0.24 -12.00
C ASN A 166 6.17 -0.47 -13.34
N LEU A 167 6.79 0.20 -14.32
CA LEU A 167 7.12 -0.39 -15.61
C LEU A 167 8.30 -1.36 -15.49
N THR A 168 9.34 -0.95 -14.76
CA THR A 168 10.55 -1.76 -14.54
C THR A 168 10.47 -2.63 -13.28
N ARG A 169 9.48 -2.38 -12.41
CA ARG A 169 9.29 -3.04 -11.11
C ARG A 169 10.46 -2.81 -10.16
N GLU A 170 10.95 -1.58 -10.15
CA GLU A 170 12.12 -1.17 -9.38
C GLU A 170 11.71 -0.14 -8.33
N LEU A 171 12.05 -0.42 -7.07
CA LEU A 171 12.02 0.55 -5.99
C LEU A 171 13.42 1.12 -5.81
N THR A 172 13.51 2.44 -5.77
CA THR A 172 14.75 3.15 -5.48
C THR A 172 14.55 4.09 -4.31
N VAL A 173 15.54 4.11 -3.40
CA VAL A 173 15.51 4.89 -2.16
C VAL A 173 16.69 5.84 -2.13
N TRP A 174 16.46 7.08 -1.70
CA TRP A 174 17.51 8.07 -1.50
C TRP A 174 17.41 8.71 -0.13
N GLN A 175 18.54 9.23 0.33
CA GLN A 175 18.59 10.02 1.56
C GLN A 175 17.83 11.33 1.43
N GLN A 176 17.88 11.93 0.24
CA GLN A 176 17.25 13.19 -0.12
C GLN A 176 16.78 13.11 -1.58
N GLU A 177 15.95 14.05 -2.00
CA GLU A 177 15.45 14.17 -3.35
C GLU A 177 16.53 13.92 -4.44
N PRO A 178 16.21 13.12 -5.49
CA PRO A 178 17.08 13.01 -6.65
C PRO A 178 17.25 14.36 -7.35
N GLY A 179 18.50 14.72 -7.66
CA GLY A 179 18.83 16.03 -8.24
C GLY A 179 18.11 16.35 -9.56
N ASP A 180 17.72 15.33 -10.32
CA ASP A 180 16.93 15.43 -11.55
C ASP A 180 15.52 14.84 -11.34
N LEU A 181 14.59 15.64 -10.81
CA LEU A 181 13.17 15.27 -10.74
C LEU A 181 12.50 15.35 -12.12
N ASP A 182 12.42 14.22 -12.83
CA ASP A 182 11.68 14.12 -14.11
C ASP A 182 10.23 13.64 -13.92
N TYR A 183 9.44 14.45 -13.19
CA TYR A 183 8.02 14.20 -12.94
C TYR A 183 7.14 15.31 -13.50
N PRO A 184 6.14 15.00 -14.36
CA PRO A 184 5.25 16.00 -14.93
C PRO A 184 4.31 16.65 -13.90
N ALA A 185 3.99 15.95 -12.80
CA ALA A 185 3.11 16.44 -11.76
C ALA A 185 3.64 16.11 -10.36
N CYS A 186 3.43 17.04 -9.42
CA CYS A 186 3.63 16.86 -7.99
C CYS A 186 2.45 17.48 -7.24
N VAL A 187 1.84 16.73 -6.34
CA VAL A 187 0.73 17.21 -5.50
C VAL A 187 1.11 17.15 -4.02
N PRO A 188 0.66 18.11 -3.21
CA PRO A 188 0.83 18.02 -1.76
C PRO A 188 -0.05 16.90 -1.19
N TYR A 189 0.45 16.25 -0.15
CA TYR A 189 -0.33 15.34 0.68
C TYR A 189 -0.34 15.83 2.14
N ARG A 190 -1.32 15.37 2.94
CA ARG A 190 -1.29 15.62 4.39
C ARG A 190 -0.56 14.49 5.09
N ASP A 191 0.26 14.82 6.07
CA ASP A 191 0.94 13.85 6.92
C ASP A 191 0.68 14.15 8.40
N GLY A 192 0.87 13.17 9.28
CA GLY A 192 0.77 13.38 10.71
C GLY A 192 1.30 12.21 11.53
N ASP A 193 1.70 12.46 12.78
CA ASP A 193 2.44 11.50 13.61
C ASP A 193 1.76 10.13 13.78
N ALA A 194 0.43 10.07 13.68
CA ALA A 194 -0.36 8.86 13.85
C ALA A 194 -1.05 8.35 12.57
N ALA A 195 -0.72 8.90 11.39
CA ALA A 195 -1.33 8.52 10.11
C ALA A 195 -0.29 8.45 8.99
N GLY A 196 -0.57 7.66 7.96
CA GLY A 196 0.18 7.69 6.70
C GLY A 196 -0.15 8.91 5.84
N PRO A 197 0.53 9.08 4.69
CA PRO A 197 0.25 10.14 3.73
C PRO A 197 -1.22 10.11 3.28
N GLN A 198 -1.90 11.25 3.31
CA GLN A 198 -3.28 11.39 2.85
C GLN A 198 -3.34 12.21 1.57
N LEU A 199 -3.85 11.59 0.51
CA LEU A 199 -4.14 12.25 -0.74
C LEU A 199 -5.59 12.74 -0.76
N VAL A 200 -5.83 13.79 -1.54
CA VAL A 200 -7.17 14.31 -1.81
C VAL A 200 -7.62 13.80 -3.17
N LEU A 201 -8.73 13.07 -3.20
CA LEU A 201 -9.42 12.67 -4.41
C LEU A 201 -10.76 13.39 -4.47
N ASP A 202 -11.32 13.54 -5.66
CA ASP A 202 -12.68 14.02 -5.84
C ASP A 202 -13.61 12.86 -6.14
N TYR A 203 -14.58 12.61 -5.26
CA TYR A 203 -15.69 11.72 -5.55
C TYR A 203 -16.88 12.56 -6.00
N HIS A 204 -17.16 12.56 -7.30
CA HIS A 204 -18.22 13.39 -7.88
C HIS A 204 -18.15 14.87 -7.46
N GLN A 205 -16.96 15.47 -7.59
CA GLN A 205 -16.68 16.88 -7.23
C GLN A 205 -16.73 17.18 -5.72
N ARG A 206 -16.87 16.16 -4.86
CA ARG A 206 -16.71 16.31 -3.41
C ARG A 206 -15.31 15.82 -3.03
N PRO A 207 -14.49 16.64 -2.36
CA PRO A 207 -13.16 16.22 -1.94
C PRO A 207 -13.26 15.15 -0.85
N VAL A 208 -12.46 14.10 -0.99
CA VAL A 208 -12.36 12.95 -0.10
C VAL A 208 -10.90 12.75 0.26
N HIS A 209 -10.59 12.77 1.55
CA HIS A 209 -9.26 12.47 2.06
C HIS A 209 -9.11 10.97 2.24
N MET A 210 -8.13 10.38 1.55
CA MET A 210 -7.87 8.95 1.62
C MET A 210 -6.43 8.70 2.04
N THR A 211 -6.25 7.83 3.04
CA THR A 211 -4.91 7.50 3.57
C THR A 211 -4.26 6.46 2.68
N LEU A 212 -3.04 6.73 2.21
CA LEU A 212 -2.23 5.76 1.48
C LEU A 212 -1.75 4.66 2.40
N ASN A 213 -1.91 3.42 1.95
CA ASN A 213 -1.53 2.22 2.67
C ASN A 213 -0.80 1.26 1.71
N THR A 214 0.52 1.35 1.66
CA THR A 214 1.35 0.46 0.81
C THR A 214 1.38 -1.00 1.30
N GLY A 215 0.90 -1.28 2.51
CA GLY A 215 0.74 -2.65 3.02
C GLY A 215 -0.57 -3.32 2.60
N SER A 216 -1.48 -2.62 1.93
CA SER A 216 -2.75 -3.14 1.45
C SER A 216 -2.74 -3.26 -0.07
N ASP A 217 -3.06 -4.43 -0.63
CA ASP A 217 -3.11 -4.64 -2.07
C ASP A 217 -4.36 -3.99 -2.72
N TYR A 218 -5.41 -3.76 -1.94
CA TYR A 218 -6.63 -3.06 -2.36
C TYR A 218 -6.86 -1.76 -1.60
N SER A 219 -7.58 -0.86 -2.24
CA SER A 219 -8.18 0.33 -1.63
C SER A 219 -9.45 -0.02 -0.88
N TYR A 220 -9.81 0.78 0.12
CA TYR A 220 -10.97 0.52 0.97
C TYR A 220 -11.75 1.79 1.27
N ILE A 221 -13.06 1.62 1.42
CA ILE A 221 -14.01 2.72 1.62
C ILE A 221 -14.92 2.46 2.81
N GLY A 222 -15.29 3.53 3.51
CA GLY A 222 -16.20 3.50 4.62
C GLY A 222 -17.66 3.56 4.17
N THR A 223 -18.56 3.22 5.09
CA THR A 223 -20.01 3.25 4.85
C THR A 223 -20.54 4.62 4.42
N GLU A 224 -19.85 5.72 4.75
CA GLU A 224 -20.21 7.06 4.26
C GLU A 224 -20.16 7.15 2.73
N LEU A 225 -19.07 6.69 2.10
CA LEU A 225 -18.91 6.76 0.65
C LEU A 225 -19.86 5.77 -0.05
N ILE A 226 -20.12 4.63 0.57
CA ILE A 226 -21.13 3.65 0.12
C ILE A 226 -22.54 4.24 0.22
N ASN A 227 -22.84 5.05 1.23
CA ASN A 227 -24.13 5.73 1.31
C ASN A 227 -24.23 6.86 0.28
N ALA A 228 -23.16 7.62 0.07
CA ALA A 228 -23.09 8.68 -0.94
C ALA A 228 -23.25 8.13 -2.36
N SER A 229 -22.77 6.92 -2.65
CA SER A 229 -23.01 6.26 -3.94
C SER A 229 -24.47 5.90 -4.18
N ARG A 230 -25.35 5.86 -3.17
CA ARG A 230 -26.79 5.63 -3.40
C ARG A 230 -27.47 6.79 -4.12
N GLU A 231 -26.91 7.99 -4.06
CA GLU A 231 -27.36 9.13 -4.88
C GLU A 231 -27.09 8.90 -6.38
N ARG A 232 -26.16 7.99 -6.71
CA ARG A 232 -25.73 7.61 -8.06
C ARG A 232 -25.41 6.11 -8.10
N PRO A 233 -26.42 5.23 -8.13
CA PRO A 233 -26.25 3.79 -7.89
C PRO A 233 -25.23 3.10 -8.82
N GLU A 234 -24.98 3.67 -10.00
CA GLU A 234 -23.95 3.24 -10.95
C GLU A 234 -22.51 3.44 -10.45
N SER A 235 -22.30 4.29 -9.45
CA SER A 235 -20.98 4.69 -8.97
C SER A 235 -20.38 3.74 -7.95
N ALA A 236 -21.16 2.87 -7.30
CA ALA A 236 -20.61 1.79 -6.48
C ALA A 236 -21.45 0.52 -6.66
N VAL A 237 -20.96 -0.38 -7.50
CA VAL A 237 -21.65 -1.64 -7.82
C VAL A 237 -21.12 -2.74 -6.93
N LEU A 238 -22.00 -3.35 -6.13
CA LEU A 238 -21.64 -4.51 -5.33
C LEU A 238 -21.25 -5.68 -6.26
N THR A 239 -20.07 -6.25 -6.03
CA THR A 239 -19.57 -7.37 -6.85
C THR A 239 -20.22 -8.70 -6.53
N GLY A 240 -20.88 -8.81 -5.37
CA GLY A 240 -21.45 -10.06 -4.84
C GLY A 240 -20.37 -11.08 -4.43
N ILE A 241 -19.10 -10.68 -4.43
CA ILE A 241 -17.94 -11.54 -4.19
C ILE A 241 -17.22 -11.05 -2.94
N ASN A 242 -17.32 -11.85 -1.88
CA ASN A 242 -16.72 -11.57 -0.58
C ASN A 242 -15.48 -12.45 -0.42
N GLN A 243 -14.31 -11.90 -0.72
CA GLN A 243 -13.05 -12.62 -0.57
C GLN A 243 -12.50 -12.45 0.86
N PRO A 244 -12.02 -13.51 1.52
CA PRO A 244 -11.23 -13.34 2.73
C PRO A 244 -9.94 -12.56 2.41
N ALA A 245 -9.59 -11.60 3.26
CA ALA A 245 -8.29 -10.94 3.28
C ALA A 245 -7.54 -11.38 4.54
N LEU A 246 -6.25 -11.68 4.37
CA LEU A 246 -5.33 -11.92 5.48
C LEU A 246 -4.49 -10.67 5.66
N GLY A 247 -4.51 -10.09 6.86
CA GLY A 247 -3.65 -8.98 7.24
C GLY A 247 -3.12 -9.17 8.65
N LEU A 248 -2.47 -8.12 9.18
CA LEU A 248 -1.88 -8.16 10.52
C LEU A 248 -2.94 -8.55 11.56
N GLY A 249 -4.13 -7.94 11.50
CA GLY A 249 -5.27 -8.22 12.38
C GLY A 249 -5.91 -9.60 12.24
N GLY A 250 -5.38 -10.47 11.38
CA GLY A 250 -5.92 -11.78 11.06
C GLY A 250 -6.75 -11.78 9.79
N GLU A 251 -7.69 -12.72 9.72
CA GLU A 251 -8.60 -12.88 8.58
C GLU A 251 -9.82 -11.98 8.72
N SER A 252 -10.17 -11.28 7.65
CA SER A 252 -11.42 -10.53 7.56
C SER A 252 -12.14 -10.80 6.25
N VAL A 253 -13.47 -10.70 6.29
CA VAL A 253 -14.32 -10.77 5.11
C VAL A 253 -15.11 -9.47 5.03
N SER A 254 -14.99 -8.79 3.90
CA SER A 254 -15.70 -7.54 3.61
C SER A 254 -16.31 -7.59 2.22
N ASP A 255 -17.36 -6.79 2.03
CA ASP A 255 -18.04 -6.66 0.76
C ASP A 255 -17.15 -5.91 -0.23
N GLY A 256 -17.05 -6.43 -1.46
CA GLY A 256 -16.32 -5.82 -2.56
C GLY A 256 -17.23 -5.00 -3.46
N TYR A 257 -16.79 -3.80 -3.82
CA TYR A 257 -17.50 -2.88 -4.72
C TYR A 257 -16.61 -2.49 -5.90
N LEU A 258 -17.18 -2.34 -7.09
CA LEU A 258 -16.58 -1.54 -8.16
C LEU A 258 -17.02 -0.09 -7.98
N LEU A 259 -16.09 0.75 -7.56
CA LEU A 259 -16.30 2.17 -7.32
C LEU A 259 -15.85 2.99 -8.52
N GLY A 260 -16.78 3.67 -9.18
CA GLY A 260 -16.52 4.67 -10.21
C GLY A 260 -16.64 6.10 -9.68
N GLY A 261 -16.31 7.09 -10.51
CA GLY A 261 -16.53 8.51 -10.18
C GLY A 261 -15.47 9.18 -9.30
N LEU A 262 -14.40 8.46 -8.95
CA LEU A 262 -13.21 9.03 -8.33
C LEU A 262 -12.32 9.72 -9.38
N GLN A 263 -11.76 10.86 -8.99
CA GLN A 263 -10.72 11.58 -9.73
C GLN A 263 -9.56 11.91 -8.80
N PHE A 264 -8.35 11.93 -9.33
CA PHE A 264 -7.15 12.37 -8.64
C PHE A 264 -6.46 13.43 -9.49
N ASN A 265 -6.27 14.62 -8.94
CA ASN A 265 -5.73 15.76 -9.68
C ASN A 265 -6.44 15.99 -11.04
N GLN A 266 -7.78 15.97 -11.02
CA GLN A 266 -8.66 16.08 -12.21
C GLN A 266 -8.58 14.91 -13.21
N LEU A 267 -7.74 13.91 -12.97
CA LEU A 267 -7.67 12.71 -13.79
C LEU A 267 -8.66 11.65 -13.28
N PRO A 268 -9.56 11.11 -14.12
CA PRO A 268 -10.45 10.05 -13.71
C PRO A 268 -9.68 8.76 -13.41
N LEU A 269 -10.03 8.06 -12.33
CA LEU A 269 -9.42 6.75 -12.04
C LEU A 269 -10.00 5.66 -12.97
N GLY A 270 -11.27 5.76 -13.34
CA GLY A 270 -12.07 4.63 -13.83
C GLY A 270 -12.70 3.88 -12.67
N ASN A 271 -13.25 2.69 -12.95
CA ASN A 271 -13.76 1.79 -11.92
C ASN A 271 -12.60 1.16 -11.14
N MET A 272 -12.68 1.21 -9.81
CA MET A 272 -11.69 0.62 -8.90
C MET A 272 -12.36 -0.40 -8.01
N LEU A 273 -11.78 -1.59 -7.88
CA LEU A 273 -12.21 -2.57 -6.89
C LEU A 273 -11.81 -2.06 -5.51
N VAL A 274 -12.80 -1.87 -4.66
CA VAL A 274 -12.62 -1.42 -3.28
C VAL A 274 -13.32 -2.37 -2.33
N ARG A 275 -12.79 -2.44 -1.12
CA ARG A 275 -13.42 -3.20 -0.03
C ARG A 275 -14.10 -2.27 0.96
N GLU A 276 -15.25 -2.70 1.47
CA GLU A 276 -15.86 -1.98 2.60
C GLU A 276 -14.97 -2.13 3.85
N ASN A 277 -14.66 -0.99 4.46
CA ASN A 277 -14.15 -0.91 5.81
C ASN A 277 -15.31 -0.54 6.74
N LYS A 278 -15.76 -1.51 7.54
CA LYS A 278 -16.91 -1.34 8.46
C LYS A 278 -16.65 -0.34 9.59
N GLN A 279 -15.40 0.08 9.79
CA GLN A 279 -15.02 1.11 10.75
C GLN A 279 -15.03 2.51 10.13
N GLY A 280 -15.42 2.64 8.85
CA GLY A 280 -15.56 3.92 8.18
C GLY A 280 -14.26 4.47 7.58
N ALA A 281 -13.16 3.72 7.63
CA ALA A 281 -11.88 4.20 7.13
C ALA A 281 -11.87 4.30 5.59
N LEU A 282 -11.16 5.31 5.08
CA LEU A 282 -10.93 5.55 3.66
C LEU A 282 -9.44 5.43 3.37
N GLY A 283 -9.07 4.54 2.45
CA GLY A 283 -7.66 4.35 2.12
C GLY A 283 -7.40 3.86 0.70
N LEU A 284 -6.21 4.17 0.24
CA LEU A 284 -5.69 3.86 -1.09
C LEU A 284 -4.61 2.80 -0.94
N GLY A 285 -4.86 1.62 -1.48
CA GLY A 285 -3.91 0.52 -1.50
C GLY A 285 -3.02 0.52 -2.75
N MET A 286 -2.30 -0.57 -2.94
CA MET A 286 -1.43 -0.75 -4.10
C MET A 286 -2.22 -0.72 -5.42
N ASN A 287 -3.48 -1.19 -5.47
CA ASN A 287 -4.29 -1.08 -6.70
C ASN A 287 -4.52 0.37 -7.20
N PHE A 288 -4.40 1.38 -6.32
CA PHE A 288 -4.32 2.78 -6.72
C PHE A 288 -2.92 3.14 -7.22
N LEU A 289 -1.87 2.81 -6.45
CA LEU A 289 -0.49 3.19 -6.77
C LEU A 289 0.06 2.54 -8.06
N VAL A 290 -0.40 1.35 -8.41
CA VAL A 290 -0.05 0.69 -9.68
C VAL A 290 -0.62 1.41 -10.90
N ARG A 291 -1.44 2.47 -10.73
CA ARG A 291 -1.98 3.27 -11.83
C ARG A 291 -0.99 4.26 -12.42
N PHE A 292 0.03 4.62 -11.66
CA PHE A 292 1.12 5.46 -12.15
C PHE A 292 2.17 4.58 -12.85
N ASP A 293 2.79 5.09 -13.91
CA ASP A 293 3.96 4.40 -14.50
C ASP A 293 5.15 4.49 -13.54
N ARG A 294 5.28 5.64 -12.87
CA ARG A 294 6.32 5.91 -11.86
C ARG A 294 5.78 6.92 -10.85
N TYR A 295 6.12 6.75 -9.57
CA TYR A 295 5.77 7.69 -8.52
C TYR A 295 6.92 7.90 -7.54
N LEU A 296 6.88 9.01 -6.81
CA LEU A 296 7.87 9.44 -5.83
C LEU A 296 7.18 10.03 -4.62
N PHE A 297 7.57 9.56 -3.44
CA PHE A 297 7.27 10.20 -2.18
C PHE A 297 8.47 11.03 -1.73
N LEU A 298 8.22 12.31 -1.44
CA LEU A 298 9.16 13.25 -0.84
C LEU A 298 8.63 13.66 0.55
N PRO A 299 8.91 12.88 1.62
CA PRO A 299 8.34 13.15 2.93
C PRO A 299 8.77 14.45 3.57
N ASP A 300 10.00 14.89 3.33
CA ASP A 300 10.54 16.18 3.78
C ASP A 300 9.75 17.38 3.23
N LYS A 301 9.16 17.22 2.03
CA LYS A 301 8.35 18.25 1.35
C LYS A 301 6.85 17.97 1.39
N MET A 302 6.44 16.80 1.91
CA MET A 302 5.06 16.29 1.83
C MET A 302 4.50 16.32 0.40
N LEU A 303 5.32 15.91 -0.58
CA LEU A 303 4.93 15.86 -1.99
C LEU A 303 4.84 14.42 -2.50
N PHE A 304 3.83 14.18 -3.32
CA PHE A 304 3.68 12.98 -4.13
C PHE A 304 3.81 13.38 -5.60
N CYS A 305 4.91 12.97 -6.24
CA CYS A 305 5.18 13.23 -7.65
C CYS A 305 4.95 11.97 -8.48
N TYR A 306 4.44 12.10 -9.70
CA TYR A 306 4.08 10.94 -10.52
C TYR A 306 4.12 11.21 -12.03
N ARG A 307 4.16 10.10 -12.78
CA ARG A 307 3.97 10.00 -14.23
C ARG A 307 2.90 8.95 -14.53
N GLU A 308 2.01 9.23 -15.45
CA GLU A 308 0.70 8.57 -15.48
C GLU A 308 0.12 8.33 -16.90
N GLN A 309 0.89 7.75 -17.82
CA GLN A 309 0.41 7.48 -19.20
C GLN A 309 -0.76 6.49 -19.26
N HIS A 310 -0.88 5.59 -18.26
CA HIS A 310 -1.90 4.53 -18.22
C HIS A 310 -2.78 4.60 -16.95
N PHE A 311 -3.04 5.83 -16.47
CA PHE A 311 -3.73 6.06 -15.20
C PHE A 311 -5.19 5.59 -15.19
N THR A 312 -5.97 6.10 -16.13
CA THR A 312 -7.42 5.85 -16.23
C THR A 312 -7.66 4.45 -16.78
N ARG A 313 -8.25 3.58 -15.95
CA ARG A 313 -8.64 2.22 -16.38
C ARG A 313 -9.67 1.62 -15.43
N ASP A 314 -10.49 0.73 -15.97
CA ASP A 314 -11.44 -0.04 -15.19
C ASP A 314 -10.80 -1.32 -14.67
N GLU A 315 -10.96 -1.57 -13.37
CA GLU A 315 -10.73 -2.89 -12.79
C GLU A 315 -11.93 -3.81 -13.09
N PRO A 316 -11.68 -5.05 -13.54
CA PRO A 316 -12.77 -5.98 -13.82
C PRO A 316 -13.47 -6.40 -12.52
N ALA A 317 -14.78 -6.66 -12.62
CA ALA A 317 -15.46 -7.41 -11.56
C ALA A 317 -14.87 -8.82 -11.50
N PRO A 318 -14.51 -9.34 -10.31
CA PRO A 318 -14.10 -10.73 -10.20
C PRO A 318 -15.26 -11.63 -10.68
N LEU A 319 -14.94 -12.74 -11.35
CA LEU A 319 -15.95 -13.70 -11.82
C LEU A 319 -16.24 -14.78 -10.78
N ARG A 320 -15.33 -14.99 -9.82
CA ARG A 320 -15.43 -16.01 -8.76
C ARG A 320 -14.52 -15.72 -7.57
N VAL A 321 -14.73 -16.49 -6.50
CA VAL A 321 -13.84 -16.53 -5.33
C VAL A 321 -13.13 -17.87 -5.26
N LEU A 322 -11.82 -17.84 -5.39
CA LEU A 322 -10.92 -18.94 -5.06
C LEU A 322 -9.77 -18.37 -4.24
N ALA A 323 -10.02 -18.19 -2.95
CA ALA A 323 -9.04 -17.69 -2.01
C ALA A 323 -7.91 -18.69 -1.81
N VAL A 324 -6.69 -18.16 -1.79
CA VAL A 324 -5.44 -18.91 -1.65
C VAL A 324 -4.53 -18.26 -0.64
N ARG A 325 -3.73 -19.10 0.02
CA ARG A 325 -2.65 -18.68 0.91
C ARG A 325 -1.37 -19.44 0.62
N PHE A 326 -0.25 -18.88 1.05
CA PHE A 326 1.03 -19.57 1.11
C PHE A 326 1.22 -20.23 2.48
N TYR A 327 1.35 -21.55 2.52
CA TYR A 327 1.55 -22.30 3.76
C TYR A 327 2.41 -23.53 3.48
N GLY A 328 3.38 -23.82 4.35
CA GLY A 328 4.23 -25.01 4.20
C GLY A 328 4.99 -25.08 2.86
N LYS A 329 5.51 -23.94 2.37
CA LYS A 329 6.25 -23.81 1.10
C LYS A 329 5.42 -24.08 -0.18
N ARG A 330 4.09 -24.04 -0.09
CA ARG A 330 3.19 -24.22 -1.23
C ARG A 330 2.03 -23.23 -1.15
N VAL A 331 1.35 -23.03 -2.28
CA VAL A 331 0.10 -22.28 -2.32
C VAL A 331 -1.07 -23.26 -2.27
N GLU A 332 -2.02 -23.02 -1.38
CA GLU A 332 -3.20 -23.88 -1.22
C GLU A 332 -4.50 -23.06 -1.19
N LEU A 333 -5.60 -23.69 -1.61
CA LEU A 333 -6.94 -23.15 -1.42
C LEU A 333 -7.25 -23.02 0.07
N TYR A 334 -7.76 -21.87 0.48
CA TYR A 334 -7.95 -21.57 1.89
C TYR A 334 -9.10 -20.59 2.13
N SER A 335 -9.83 -20.80 3.23
CA SER A 335 -10.99 -20.00 3.67
C SER A 335 -12.05 -19.73 2.59
N ASN A 336 -12.28 -20.72 1.72
CA ASN A 336 -13.41 -20.69 0.80
C ASN A 336 -14.64 -21.35 1.42
N PRO A 337 -15.85 -20.81 1.21
CA PRO A 337 -17.10 -21.51 1.51
C PRO A 337 -17.14 -22.89 0.83
N ALA A 338 -17.59 -23.91 1.54
CA ALA A 338 -17.56 -25.29 1.03
C ALA A 338 -18.46 -25.46 -0.20
N ASP A 339 -19.60 -24.79 -0.21
CA ASP A 339 -20.55 -24.73 -1.32
C ASP A 339 -19.98 -24.03 -2.56
N ALA A 340 -19.05 -23.08 -2.41
CA ALA A 340 -18.35 -22.45 -3.54
C ALA A 340 -17.33 -23.40 -4.22
N LEU A 341 -16.74 -24.33 -3.47
CA LEU A 341 -15.74 -25.27 -3.99
C LEU A 341 -16.34 -26.58 -4.52
N LEU A 342 -17.45 -27.03 -3.93
CA LEU A 342 -18.05 -28.34 -4.18
C LEU A 342 -18.45 -28.59 -5.65
N PRO A 343 -19.03 -27.63 -6.41
CA PRO A 343 -19.36 -27.81 -7.83
C PRO A 343 -18.16 -28.19 -8.69
N PHE A 344 -16.94 -27.81 -8.27
CA PHE A 344 -15.70 -28.06 -9.00
C PHE A 344 -14.91 -29.26 -8.44
N GLY A 345 -15.41 -29.90 -7.37
CA GLY A 345 -14.70 -30.96 -6.67
C GLY A 345 -13.45 -30.49 -5.91
N LEU A 346 -13.31 -29.19 -5.68
CA LEU A 346 -12.23 -28.55 -4.92
C LEU A 346 -12.48 -28.63 -3.41
N GLN A 347 -11.42 -28.49 -2.62
CA GLN A 347 -11.46 -28.44 -1.15
C GLN A 347 -10.40 -27.45 -0.63
N ASN A 348 -10.68 -26.79 0.49
CA ASN A 348 -9.64 -26.07 1.23
C ASN A 348 -8.53 -27.07 1.63
N GLY A 349 -7.27 -26.64 1.52
CA GLY A 349 -6.08 -27.48 1.69
C GLY A 349 -5.60 -28.19 0.40
N ASP A 350 -6.32 -28.03 -0.72
CA ASP A 350 -5.79 -28.44 -2.02
C ASP A 350 -4.60 -27.56 -2.40
N ALA A 351 -3.44 -28.18 -2.62
CA ALA A 351 -2.24 -27.49 -3.06
C ALA A 351 -2.32 -27.22 -4.56
N LEU A 352 -2.15 -25.97 -4.98
CA LEU A 352 -2.14 -25.59 -6.39
C LEU A 352 -0.73 -25.84 -6.95
N LEU A 353 -0.62 -26.73 -7.95
CA LEU A 353 0.64 -27.04 -8.63
C LEU A 353 0.78 -26.23 -9.93
N ARG A 354 -0.31 -26.13 -10.70
CA ARG A 354 -0.39 -25.32 -11.93
C ARG A 354 -1.75 -24.68 -12.06
N VAL A 355 -1.78 -23.46 -12.59
CA VAL A 355 -3.00 -22.78 -13.04
C VAL A 355 -2.84 -22.47 -14.52
N ASN A 356 -3.79 -22.96 -15.30
CA ASN A 356 -3.71 -23.08 -16.75
C ASN A 356 -2.40 -23.78 -17.14
N ALA A 357 -1.64 -23.20 -18.08
CA ALA A 357 -0.35 -23.75 -18.49
C ALA A 357 0.80 -23.44 -17.51
N ARG A 358 0.62 -22.55 -16.52
CA ARG A 358 1.73 -22.00 -15.72
C ARG A 358 1.90 -22.72 -14.38
N PRO A 359 3.15 -23.04 -13.95
CA PRO A 359 3.41 -23.52 -12.60
C PRO A 359 3.06 -22.45 -11.56
N VAL A 360 2.54 -22.87 -10.42
CA VAL A 360 2.28 -21.95 -9.32
C VAL A 360 3.59 -21.63 -8.60
N ARG A 361 3.84 -20.33 -8.42
CA ARG A 361 4.97 -19.76 -7.71
C ARG A 361 4.46 -18.93 -6.54
N PRO A 362 4.85 -19.21 -5.29
CA PRO A 362 4.40 -18.44 -4.12
C PRO A 362 4.63 -16.93 -4.26
N GLU A 363 5.76 -16.52 -4.79
CA GLU A 363 6.12 -15.13 -5.01
C GLU A 363 5.19 -14.41 -6.03
N GLU A 364 4.42 -15.15 -6.83
CA GLU A 364 3.44 -14.63 -7.79
C GLU A 364 1.98 -14.74 -7.28
N ILE A 365 1.77 -14.94 -5.97
CA ILE A 365 0.44 -15.25 -5.40
C ILE A 365 -0.66 -14.20 -5.71
N HIS A 366 -0.33 -12.92 -5.83
CA HIS A 366 -1.33 -11.89 -6.20
C HIS A 366 -1.75 -12.01 -7.68
N ALA A 367 -0.80 -12.19 -8.60
CA ALA A 367 -1.11 -12.46 -10.01
C ALA A 367 -1.91 -13.76 -10.19
N LEU A 368 -1.63 -14.76 -9.35
CA LEU A 368 -2.41 -15.98 -9.26
C LEU A 368 -3.85 -15.69 -8.80
N ARG A 369 -4.07 -14.87 -7.76
CA ARG A 369 -5.42 -14.47 -7.31
C ARG A 369 -6.23 -13.82 -8.43
N HIS A 370 -5.63 -12.91 -9.18
CA HIS A 370 -6.28 -12.32 -10.37
C HIS A 370 -6.61 -13.37 -11.43
N THR A 371 -5.67 -14.27 -11.74
CA THR A 371 -5.93 -15.36 -12.70
C THR A 371 -7.10 -16.25 -12.25
N LEU A 372 -7.15 -16.59 -10.96
CA LEU A 372 -8.22 -17.40 -10.38
C LEU A 372 -9.57 -16.67 -10.38
N ALA A 373 -9.58 -15.37 -10.13
CA ALA A 373 -10.79 -14.56 -10.05
C ALA A 373 -11.35 -14.20 -11.43
N ASP A 374 -10.49 -13.89 -12.40
CA ASP A 374 -10.87 -13.17 -13.63
C ASP A 374 -10.89 -14.06 -14.88
N THR A 375 -10.33 -15.27 -14.83
CA THR A 375 -10.37 -16.20 -15.97
C THR A 375 -11.82 -16.63 -16.26
N PRO A 376 -12.32 -16.53 -17.51
CA PRO A 376 -13.69 -16.94 -17.86
C PRO A 376 -14.02 -18.40 -17.54
N ALA A 377 -15.31 -18.70 -17.38
CA ALA A 377 -15.79 -20.06 -17.15
C ALA A 377 -15.40 -20.99 -18.32
N GLY A 378 -15.01 -22.23 -18.00
CA GLY A 378 -14.52 -23.21 -18.95
C GLY A 378 -13.10 -22.98 -19.46
N GLN A 379 -12.43 -21.89 -19.06
CA GLN A 379 -11.05 -21.57 -19.45
C GLN A 379 -10.04 -21.74 -18.32
N LEU A 380 -10.51 -21.90 -17.07
CA LEU A 380 -9.63 -22.08 -15.93
C LEU A 380 -9.35 -23.56 -15.72
N THR A 381 -8.08 -23.96 -15.85
CA THR A 381 -7.63 -25.32 -15.57
C THR A 381 -6.72 -25.33 -14.35
N LEU A 382 -7.06 -26.09 -13.32
CA LEU A 382 -6.26 -26.23 -12.12
C LEU A 382 -5.64 -27.63 -12.06
N LYS A 383 -4.33 -27.70 -11.88
CA LYS A 383 -3.65 -28.94 -11.47
C LYS A 383 -3.37 -28.84 -9.97
N ILE A 384 -3.99 -29.70 -9.20
CA ILE A 384 -3.92 -29.69 -7.74
C ILE A 384 -3.30 -30.98 -7.20
N GLU A 385 -2.77 -30.91 -5.97
CA GLU A 385 -2.43 -32.07 -5.15
C GLU A 385 -3.32 -32.11 -3.91
N ARG A 386 -3.93 -33.29 -3.67
CA ARG A 386 -4.67 -33.59 -2.46
C ARG A 386 -4.14 -34.90 -1.87
N ARG A 387 -3.54 -34.82 -0.68
CA ARG A 387 -2.98 -36.00 0.04
C ARG A 387 -2.05 -36.84 -0.86
N GLY A 388 -1.15 -36.19 -1.58
CA GLY A 388 -0.20 -36.83 -2.51
C GLY A 388 -0.79 -37.32 -3.84
N LYS A 389 -2.11 -37.14 -4.07
CA LYS A 389 -2.74 -37.48 -5.35
C LYS A 389 -2.96 -36.22 -6.19
N VAL A 390 -2.50 -36.28 -7.42
CA VAL A 390 -2.64 -35.17 -8.38
C VAL A 390 -3.95 -35.28 -9.14
N LYS A 391 -4.64 -34.16 -9.32
CA LYS A 391 -5.87 -34.05 -10.11
C LYS A 391 -5.81 -32.84 -11.04
N THR A 392 -6.49 -32.93 -12.17
CA THR A 392 -6.76 -31.79 -13.06
C THR A 392 -8.25 -31.47 -13.00
N ILE A 393 -8.59 -30.21 -12.79
CA ILE A 393 -9.96 -29.71 -12.67
C ILE A 393 -10.15 -28.59 -13.69
N HIS A 394 -11.28 -28.60 -14.40
CA HIS A 394 -11.67 -27.57 -15.34
C HIS A 394 -12.86 -26.80 -14.76
N ILE A 395 -12.76 -25.47 -14.75
CA ILE A 395 -13.69 -24.52 -14.10
C ILE A 395 -14.11 -23.46 -15.11
#